data_AF-A0A967WBW4-F1
#
_entry.id   AF-A0A967WBW4-F1
#
_cell.length_a   1.000
_cell.length_b   1.000
_cell.length_c   1.000
_cell.angle_alpha   90.00
_cell.angle_beta   90.00
_cell.angle_gamma   90.00
#
_symmetry.space_group_name_H-M   'P 1'
#
loop_
_entity.id
_entity.type
_entity.pdbx_description
1 polymer ?
#
loop_
_entity_poly.entity_id
_entity_poly.type
_entity_poly.pdbx_seq_one_letter_code
_entity_poly.pdbx_strand_id
1 'polypeptide(L)' 'ACGACSVLMDGEVIRSCTTPVSAASGRHITTIEGLSSDNSHPVQQAWIEEQVPQCGYCQSGQIINAV' A
#
# COMPACT_ATOMS: atom_id res chain seq x y z
N ALA A 1 15.38 -1.89 5.51
CA ALA A 1 14.83 -1.90 4.13
C ALA A 1 13.77 -0.80 3.98
N CYS A 2 13.50 -0.31 2.77
CA CYS A 2 12.78 0.96 2.51
C CYS A 2 11.25 0.95 2.70
N GLY A 3 10.59 -0.21 2.63
CA GLY A 3 9.15 -0.32 2.86
C GLY A 3 8.22 0.13 1.72
N ALA A 4 8.76 0.52 0.56
CA ALA A 4 7.97 0.90 -0.62
C ALA A 4 7.10 -0.25 -1.17
N CYS A 5 7.50 -1.50 -0.89
CA CYS A 5 6.83 -2.73 -1.34
C CYS A 5 5.69 -3.22 -0.40
N SER A 6 5.11 -2.33 0.40
CA SER A 6 4.06 -2.73 1.35
C SER A 6 2.76 -3.01 0.63
N VAL A 7 2.12 -4.11 0.99
CA VAL A 7 0.78 -4.51 0.57
C VAL A 7 0.05 -5.08 1.79
N LEU A 8 -1.28 -5.16 1.73
CA LEU A 8 -2.05 -5.92 2.72
C LEU A 8 -2.21 -7.36 2.22
N MET A 9 -1.98 -8.33 3.10
CA MET A 9 -2.29 -9.73 2.89
C MET A 9 -3.26 -10.18 3.97
N ASP A 10 -4.50 -10.48 3.60
CA ASP A 10 -5.61 -10.75 4.51
C ASP A 10 -5.78 -9.64 5.56
N GLY A 11 -5.62 -8.37 5.14
CA GLY A 11 -5.76 -7.19 5.99
C GLY A 11 -4.51 -6.79 6.77
N GLU A 12 -3.46 -7.63 6.77
CA GLU A 12 -2.22 -7.36 7.51
C GLU A 12 -1.11 -6.83 6.59
N VAL A 13 -0.37 -5.82 7.05
CA VAL A 13 0.74 -5.25 6.27
C VAL A 13 1.91 -6.23 6.18
N ILE A 14 2.34 -6.53 4.96
CA ILE A 14 3.52 -7.36 4.68
C ILE A 14 4.48 -6.68 3.70
N ARG A 15 5.73 -7.19 3.62
CA ARG A 15 6.73 -6.75 2.65
C ARG A 15 6.75 -7.70 1.46
N SER A 16 6.25 -7.27 0.29
CA SER A 16 6.15 -8.15 -0.87
C SER A 16 7.51 -8.56 -1.43
N CYS A 17 8.54 -7.69 -1.30
CA CYS A 17 9.87 -7.98 -1.84
C CYS A 17 10.62 -9.13 -1.14
N THR A 18 10.18 -9.54 0.05
CA THR A 18 10.79 -10.63 0.82
C THR A 18 9.81 -11.77 1.11
N THR A 19 8.55 -11.65 0.68
CA THR A 19 7.53 -12.68 0.91
C THR A 19 7.51 -13.63 -0.30
N PRO A 20 7.74 -14.93 -0.12
CA PRO A 20 7.65 -15.89 -1.22
C PRO A 20 6.26 -15.90 -1.84
N VAL A 21 6.19 -15.99 -3.18
CA VAL A 21 4.90 -16.07 -3.90
C VAL A 21 4.06 -17.26 -3.45
N SER A 22 4.69 -18.38 -3.08
CA SER A 22 4.00 -19.56 -2.55
C SER A 22 3.22 -19.27 -1.26
N ALA A 23 3.70 -18.35 -0.42
CA ALA A 23 3.02 -17.93 0.80
C ALA A 23 1.79 -17.04 0.54
N ALA A 24 1.70 -16.43 -0.64
CA ALA A 24 0.55 -15.62 -1.05
C ALA A 24 -0.58 -16.45 -1.71
N SER A 25 -0.33 -17.73 -1.99
CA SER A 25 -1.32 -18.59 -2.66
C SER A 25 -2.61 -18.70 -1.84
N GLY A 26 -3.75 -18.39 -2.47
CA GLY A 26 -5.08 -18.44 -1.83
C GLY A 26 -5.35 -17.33 -0.82
N ARG A 27 -4.43 -16.40 -0.62
CA ARG A 27 -4.57 -15.23 0.28
C ARG A 27 -5.17 -14.06 -0.50
N HIS A 28 -5.90 -13.19 0.18
CA HIS A 28 -6.38 -11.94 -0.41
C HIS A 28 -5.29 -10.88 -0.33
N ILE A 29 -4.99 -10.23 -1.45
CA ILE A 29 -3.97 -9.18 -1.53
C ILE A 29 -4.63 -7.86 -1.91
N THR A 30 -4.35 -6.81 -1.15
CA THR A 30 -4.74 -5.43 -1.46
C THR A 30 -3.49 -4.58 -1.67
N THR A 31 -3.38 -4.00 -2.86
CA THR A 31 -2.33 -3.03 -3.22
C THR A 31 -2.87 -1.60 -3.12
N ILE A 32 -2.05 -0.60 -3.45
CA ILE A 32 -2.48 0.80 -3.47
C ILE A 32 -3.68 1.03 -4.40
N GLU A 33 -3.70 0.35 -5.54
CA GLU A 33 -4.79 0.39 -6.52
C GLU A 33 -6.08 -0.27 -5.99
N GLY A 34 -5.96 -1.13 -4.98
CA GLY A 34 -7.09 -1.80 -4.34
C GLY A 34 -7.81 -0.95 -3.30
N LEU A 35 -7.24 0.18 -2.85
CA LEU A 35 -7.88 1.07 -1.88
C LEU A 35 -9.00 1.89 -2.53
N SER A 36 -8.72 2.45 -3.70
CA SER A 36 -9.71 3.09 -4.58
C SER A 36 -9.07 3.34 -5.95
N SER A 37 -9.89 3.34 -7.01
CA SER A 37 -9.43 3.63 -8.38
C SER A 37 -9.30 5.12 -8.69
N ASP A 38 -9.93 5.98 -7.90
CA ASP A 38 -10.08 7.42 -8.11
C ASP A 38 -9.50 8.26 -6.96
N ASN A 39 -8.70 7.63 -6.09
CA ASN A 39 -8.13 8.19 -4.87
C ASN A 39 -9.14 8.59 -3.79
N SER A 40 -10.40 8.13 -3.85
CA SER A 40 -11.44 8.45 -2.86
C SER A 40 -11.23 7.85 -1.46
N HIS A 41 -10.26 6.95 -1.27
CA HIS A 41 -9.96 6.42 0.08
C HIS A 41 -9.57 7.56 1.04
N PRO A 42 -10.06 7.59 2.29
CA PRO A 42 -9.80 8.70 3.22
C PRO A 42 -8.31 9.03 3.42
N VAL A 43 -7.46 8.00 3.53
CA VAL A 43 -6.01 8.19 3.62
C VAL A 43 -5.43 8.81 2.35
N GLN A 44 -5.91 8.44 1.16
CA GLN A 44 -5.45 9.02 -0.11
C GLN A 44 -5.88 10.50 -0.23
N GLN A 45 -7.10 10.84 0.20
CA GLN A 45 -7.58 12.23 0.23
C GLN A 45 -6.74 13.09 1.18
N ALA A 46 -6.52 12.63 2.42
CA ALA A 46 -5.65 13.31 3.37
C ALA A 46 -4.22 13.49 2.83
N TRP A 47 -3.71 12.48 2.11
CA TRP A 47 -2.39 12.54 1.46
C TRP A 47 -2.27 13.68 0.44
N ILE A 48 -3.34 13.93 -0.31
CA ILE A 48 -3.44 15.02 -1.29
C ILE A 48 -3.62 16.36 -0.57
N GLU A 49 -4.54 16.44 0.39
CA GLU A 49 -4.83 17.67 1.15
C GLU A 49 -3.57 18.21 1.85
N GLU A 50 -2.78 17.32 2.46
CA GLU A 50 -1.55 17.67 3.17
C GLU A 50 -0.31 17.78 2.25
N GLN A 51 -0.47 17.63 0.94
CA GLN A 51 0.61 17.73 -0.06
C GLN A 51 1.83 16.85 0.30
N VAL A 52 1.58 15.64 0.79
CA VAL A 52 2.64 14.71 1.23
C VAL A 52 3.58 14.26 0.09
N PRO A 53 3.12 14.06 -1.16
CA PRO A 53 4.00 13.60 -2.24
C PRO A 53 5.10 14.58 -2.62
N GLN A 54 6.31 14.06 -2.82
CA GLN A 54 7.38 14.73 -3.55
C GLN A 54 7.70 13.96 -4.84
N CYS A 55 8.65 13.02 -4.79
CA CYS A 55 9.00 12.18 -5.95
C CYS A 55 7.99 11.06 -6.23
N GLY A 56 7.09 10.76 -5.29
CA GLY A 56 6.05 9.74 -5.44
C GLY A 56 6.45 8.30 -5.06
N TYR A 57 7.74 7.98 -5.00
CA TYR A 57 8.18 6.57 -4.98
C TYR A 57 7.78 5.78 -3.73
N CYS A 58 7.82 6.39 -2.54
CA CYS A 58 7.48 5.72 -1.28
C CYS A 58 5.99 5.76 -0.94
N GLN A 59 5.20 6.55 -1.68
CA GLN A 59 3.85 6.96 -1.27
C GLN A 59 2.90 5.77 -1.17
N SER A 60 2.90 4.87 -2.16
CA SER A 60 2.08 3.65 -2.15
C SER A 60 2.33 2.81 -0.91
N GLY A 61 3.60 2.59 -0.57
CA GLY A 61 3.97 1.83 0.62
C GLY A 61 3.58 2.53 1.91
N GLN A 62 3.76 3.86 2.01
CA GLN A 62 3.38 4.64 3.20
C GLN A 62 1.87 4.65 3.41
N ILE A 63 1.09 4.87 2.35
CA ILE A 63 -0.38 4.85 2.40
C ILE A 63 -0.85 3.48 2.88
N ILE A 64 -0.34 2.38 2.31
CA ILE A 64 -0.71 1.02 2.76
C ILE A 64 -0.40 0.77 4.24
N ASN A 65 0.67 1.35 4.80
CA ASN A 65 0.96 1.20 6.24
C ASN A 65 0.03 2.04 7.14
N ALA A 66 -0.70 2.99 6.59
CA ALA A 66 -1.57 3.91 7.32
C ALA A 66 -3.07 3.55 7.24
N VAL A 67 -3.41 2.53 6.43
CA VAL A 67 -4.75 1.93 6.33
C VAL A 67 -4.86 0.80 7.35
#